data_AF-A0A922K1I3-F1
#
_entry.id   AF-A0A922K1I3-F1
#
_cell.length_a   1.000
_cell.length_b   1.000
_cell.length_c   1.000
_cell.angle_alpha   90.00
_cell.angle_beta   90.00
_cell.angle_gamma   90.00
#
_symmetry.space_group_name_H-M   'P 1'
#
loop_
_entity.id
_entity.type
_entity.pdbx_description
1 polymer ?
#
loop_
_entity_poly.entity_id
_entity_poly.type
_entity_poly.pdbx_seq_one_letter_code
_entity_poly.pdbx_strand_id
1 'polypeptide(L)'
;MALQQQIILQTKIKSQTKQLNAKKHSKAERRHRRRINDQYHTLHKILPNLIKATVLAEMVRQVRGLRKTASDLEAVCDGTSNKDCIFPCKADKLIKVMFSCEDRPGLMSAMERALRSVQGRLVRSEMVTVGGRTKSVLWVQGLSGGNAEGIVKLRRALK
;
A
#
# COMPACT_ATOMS: atom_id res chain seq x y z
N MET A 1 7.67 65.21 -32.46
CA MET A 1 6.80 64.10 -32.93
C MET A 1 7.36 62.70 -32.65
N ALA A 2 8.64 62.42 -32.87
CA ALA A 2 9.24 61.09 -32.64
C ALA A 2 9.14 60.57 -31.20
N LEU A 3 9.35 61.43 -30.18
CA LEU A 3 9.27 61.02 -28.77
C LEU A 3 7.88 60.50 -28.36
N GLN A 4 6.83 61.10 -28.93
CA GLN A 4 5.44 60.76 -28.61
C GLN A 4 5.03 59.41 -29.22
N GLN A 5 5.52 59.11 -30.42
CA GLN A 5 5.36 57.78 -31.02
C GLN A 5 6.09 56.69 -30.22
N GLN A 6 7.29 57.00 -29.70
CA GLN A 6 8.06 56.07 -28.86
C GLN A 6 7.32 55.71 -27.56
N ILE A 7 6.72 56.70 -26.90
CA ILE A 7 5.94 56.51 -25.66
C ILE A 7 4.70 55.63 -25.92
N ILE A 8 4.00 55.87 -27.03
CA ILE A 8 2.82 55.08 -27.42
C ILE A 8 3.19 53.61 -27.66
N LEU A 9 4.29 53.35 -28.38
CA LEU A 9 4.81 52.00 -28.63
C LEU A 9 5.17 51.27 -27.34
N GLN A 10 5.90 51.93 -26.43
CA GLN A 10 6.29 51.34 -25.15
C GLN A 10 5.08 51.00 -24.28
N THR A 11 4.06 51.86 -24.27
CA THR A 11 2.82 51.61 -23.54
C THR A 11 2.04 50.45 -24.13
N LYS A 12 2.02 50.32 -25.46
CA LYS A 12 1.39 49.20 -26.19
C LYS A 12 2.11 47.86 -25.93
N ILE A 13 3.44 47.86 -25.88
CA ILE A 13 4.23 46.67 -25.53
C ILE A 13 3.96 46.26 -24.07
N LYS A 14 3.95 47.21 -23.13
CA LYS A 14 3.64 46.94 -21.72
C LYS A 14 2.24 46.36 -21.54
N SER A 15 1.22 46.87 -22.24
CA SER A 15 -0.15 46.35 -22.15
C SER A 15 -0.29 44.95 -22.75
N GLN A 16 0.37 44.68 -23.88
CA GLN A 16 0.41 43.34 -24.48
C GLN A 16 1.10 42.32 -23.56
N THR A 17 2.22 42.68 -22.94
CA THR A 17 2.93 41.81 -21.99
C THR A 17 2.06 41.50 -20.76
N LYS A 18 1.33 42.49 -20.22
CA LYS A 18 0.36 42.25 -19.13
C LYS A 18 -0.74 41.28 -19.54
N GLN A 19 -1.31 41.42 -20.74
CA GLN A 19 -2.33 40.49 -21.25
C GLN A 19 -1.78 39.07 -21.44
N LEU A 20 -0.57 38.92 -21.97
CA LEU A 20 0.09 37.63 -22.15
C LEU A 20 0.34 36.95 -20.80
N ASN A 21 0.79 37.70 -19.81
CA ASN A 21 1.01 37.19 -18.45
C ASN A 21 -0.31 36.76 -17.80
N ALA A 22 -1.38 37.55 -17.94
CA ALA A 22 -2.71 37.18 -17.45
C ALA A 22 -3.22 35.87 -18.10
N LYS A 23 -3.03 35.70 -19.41
CA LYS A 23 -3.38 34.45 -20.12
C LYS A 23 -2.55 33.26 -19.64
N LYS A 24 -1.24 33.43 -19.42
CA LYS A 24 -0.37 32.39 -18.87
C LYS A 24 -0.81 31.98 -17.46
N HIS A 25 -1.11 32.96 -16.60
CA HIS A 25 -1.60 32.74 -15.25
C HIS A 25 -2.94 31.99 -15.24
N SER A 26 -3.91 32.44 -16.05
CA SER A 26 -5.20 31.75 -16.20
C SER A 26 -5.05 30.30 -16.65
N LYS A 27 -4.15 30.01 -17.60
CA LYS A 27 -3.83 28.63 -18.02
C LYS A 27 -3.15 27.82 -16.91
N ALA A 28 -2.25 28.42 -16.15
CA ALA A 28 -1.61 27.77 -15.01
C ALA A 28 -2.63 27.37 -13.94
N GLU A 29 -3.53 28.28 -13.59
CA GLU A 29 -4.61 28.05 -12.63
C GLU A 29 -5.61 26.99 -13.12
N ARG A 30 -5.98 27.03 -14.41
CA ARG A 30 -6.84 25.99 -15.00
C ARG A 30 -6.21 24.60 -14.90
N ARG A 31 -4.89 24.49 -15.09
CA ARG A 31 -4.15 23.22 -14.92
C ARG A 31 -4.08 22.80 -13.46
N HIS A 32 -3.90 23.74 -12.54
CA HIS A 32 -3.94 23.46 -11.10
C HIS A 32 -5.30 22.87 -10.67
N ARG A 33 -6.40 23.51 -11.07
CA ARG A 33 -7.77 23.00 -10.79
C ARG A 33 -8.04 21.65 -11.44
N ARG A 34 -7.51 21.42 -12.66
CA ARG A 34 -7.63 20.12 -13.31
C ARG A 34 -6.96 19.01 -12.48
N ARG A 35 -5.72 19.22 -12.02
CA ARG A 35 -5.02 18.24 -11.18
C ARG A 35 -5.77 17.92 -9.89
N ILE A 36 -6.30 18.95 -9.20
CA ILE A 36 -7.11 18.75 -7.99
C ILE A 36 -8.38 17.94 -8.30
N ASN A 37 -9.07 18.26 -9.39
CA ASN A 37 -10.29 17.55 -9.76
C ASN A 37 -10.00 16.09 -10.17
N ASP A 38 -8.89 15.83 -10.87
CA ASP A 38 -8.48 14.48 -11.26
C ASP A 38 -8.19 13.61 -10.02
N GLN A 39 -7.47 14.17 -9.04
CA GLN A 39 -7.25 13.53 -7.74
C GLN A 39 -8.57 13.25 -7.03
N TYR A 40 -9.44 14.26 -6.90
CA TYR A 40 -10.75 14.11 -6.30
C TYR A 40 -11.60 13.02 -6.98
N HIS A 41 -11.58 12.94 -8.31
CA HIS A 41 -12.34 11.94 -9.06
C HIS A 41 -11.81 10.52 -8.83
N THR A 42 -10.49 10.37 -8.67
CA THR A 42 -9.87 9.10 -8.28
C THR A 42 -10.33 8.67 -6.89
N LEU A 43 -10.38 9.61 -5.93
CA LEU A 43 -10.88 9.35 -4.59
C LEU A 43 -12.36 8.94 -4.60
N HIS A 44 -13.18 9.62 -5.40
CA HIS A 44 -14.61 9.34 -5.51
C HIS A 44 -14.89 7.95 -6.12
N LYS A 45 -14.07 7.47 -7.07
CA LYS A 45 -14.20 6.10 -7.61
C LYS A 45 -13.99 5.01 -6.56
N ILE A 46 -13.12 5.25 -5.58
CA ILE A 46 -12.85 4.30 -4.49
C ILE A 46 -13.99 4.31 -3.47
N LEU A 47 -14.72 5.42 -3.36
CA LEU A 47 -15.73 5.65 -2.33
C LEU A 47 -17.12 5.88 -2.95
N PRO A 48 -17.98 4.85 -3.04
CA PRO A 48 -19.30 5.02 -3.63
C PRO A 48 -20.16 6.03 -2.84
N ASN A 49 -20.78 6.96 -3.55
CA ASN A 49 -21.89 7.82 -3.10
C ASN A 49 -21.58 8.89 -2.02
N LEU A 50 -20.55 9.71 -2.22
CA LEU A 50 -20.26 10.84 -1.32
C LEU A 50 -20.34 12.21 -2.01
N ILE A 51 -20.91 13.19 -1.29
CA ILE A 51 -20.96 14.61 -1.68
C ILE A 51 -19.53 15.19 -1.60
N LYS A 52 -19.21 16.17 -2.45
CA LYS A 52 -17.86 16.74 -2.61
C LYS A 52 -17.17 17.18 -1.31
N ALA A 53 -17.92 17.67 -0.34
CA ALA A 53 -17.39 18.07 0.98
C ALA A 53 -17.11 16.87 1.92
N THR A 54 -17.85 15.77 1.77
CA THR A 54 -17.74 14.60 2.66
C THR A 54 -16.63 13.62 2.26
N VAL A 55 -16.18 13.64 1.00
CA VAL A 55 -15.17 12.68 0.48
C VAL A 55 -13.87 12.70 1.30
N LEU A 56 -13.35 13.88 1.62
CA LEU A 56 -12.09 14.01 2.36
C LEU A 56 -12.21 13.51 3.81
N ALA A 57 -13.28 13.88 4.51
CA ALA A 57 -13.53 13.46 5.87
C ALA A 57 -13.73 11.94 5.95
N GLU A 58 -14.51 11.38 5.03
CA GLU A 58 -14.79 9.96 4.96
C GLU A 58 -13.55 9.15 4.59
N MET A 59 -12.71 9.65 3.67
CA MET A 59 -11.43 9.02 3.35
C MET A 59 -10.51 8.96 4.56
N VAL A 60 -10.37 10.08 5.30
CA VAL A 60 -9.56 10.10 6.53
C VAL A 60 -10.11 9.11 7.55
N ARG A 61 -11.44 9.03 7.70
CA ARG A 61 -12.10 8.08 8.61
C ARG A 61 -11.79 6.63 8.21
N GLN A 62 -11.91 6.28 6.93
CA GLN A 62 -11.65 4.92 6.44
C GLN A 62 -10.17 4.55 6.57
N VAL A 63 -9.24 5.43 6.22
CA VAL A 63 -7.80 5.17 6.38
C VAL A 63 -7.44 4.98 7.86
N ARG A 64 -8.01 5.79 8.75
CA ARG A 64 -7.82 5.62 10.20
C ARG A 64 -8.42 4.31 10.71
N GLY A 65 -9.60 3.94 10.23
CA GLY A 65 -10.25 2.66 10.54
C GLY A 65 -9.40 1.47 10.10
N LEU A 66 -8.97 1.45 8.84
CA LEU A 66 -8.08 0.41 8.30
C LEU A 66 -6.76 0.33 9.05
N ARG A 67 -6.15 1.48 9.38
CA ARG A 67 -4.91 1.52 10.17
C ARG A 67 -5.13 0.96 11.58
N LYS A 68 -6.26 1.26 12.22
CA LYS A 68 -6.60 0.70 13.53
C LYS A 68 -6.80 -0.81 13.43
N THR A 69 -7.59 -1.29 12.47
CA THR A 69 -7.78 -2.74 12.27
C THR A 69 -6.46 -3.45 11.96
N ALA A 70 -5.58 -2.86 11.16
CA ALA A 70 -4.24 -3.39 10.91
C ALA A 70 -3.40 -3.43 12.19
N SER A 71 -3.43 -2.36 13.00
CA SER A 71 -2.72 -2.30 14.29
C SER A 71 -3.27 -3.28 15.31
N ASP A 72 -4.59 -3.47 15.39
CA ASP A 72 -5.23 -4.43 16.29
C ASP A 72 -4.87 -5.87 15.85
N LEU A 73 -4.82 -6.12 14.54
CA LEU A 73 -4.36 -7.38 13.99
C LEU A 73 -2.88 -7.62 14.31
N GLU A 74 -2.02 -6.60 14.20
CA GLU A 74 -0.62 -6.68 14.61
C GLU A 74 -0.47 -6.93 16.11
N ALA A 75 -1.28 -6.31 16.97
CA ALA A 75 -1.24 -6.51 18.42
C ALA A 75 -1.63 -7.93 18.85
N VAL A 76 -2.57 -8.57 18.14
CA VAL A 76 -2.86 -10.01 18.32
C VAL A 76 -1.66 -10.89 17.94
N CYS A 77 -0.77 -10.40 17.07
CA CYS A 77 0.44 -11.10 16.65
C CYS A 77 1.68 -10.76 17.50
N ASP A 78 1.58 -9.83 18.46
CA ASP A 78 2.74 -9.25 19.15
C ASP A 78 3.10 -9.94 20.49
N GLY A 79 2.96 -11.26 20.52
CA GLY A 79 3.58 -12.10 21.57
C GLY A 79 5.05 -12.42 21.29
N THR A 80 5.57 -12.18 20.09
CA THR A 80 6.99 -12.40 19.79
C THR A 80 7.42 -11.61 18.55
N SER A 81 8.07 -10.46 18.77
CA SER A 81 8.97 -9.73 17.87
C SER A 81 9.13 -10.36 16.47
N ASN A 82 8.65 -9.64 15.45
CA ASN A 82 8.58 -9.92 14.00
C ASN A 82 7.23 -10.47 13.48
N LYS A 83 6.41 -9.54 12.95
CA LYS A 83 5.59 -9.55 11.71
C LYS A 83 5.03 -10.86 11.13
N ASP A 84 4.82 -11.89 11.95
CA ASP A 84 4.33 -13.21 11.53
C ASP A 84 3.02 -13.52 12.25
N CYS A 85 1.88 -13.35 11.57
CA CYS A 85 0.55 -13.63 12.15
C CYS A 85 0.14 -15.09 11.92
N ILE A 86 -0.16 -15.81 13.00
CA ILE A 86 -0.50 -17.25 12.98
C ILE A 86 -1.95 -17.43 13.44
N PHE A 87 -2.81 -18.01 12.59
CA PHE A 87 -4.21 -18.28 12.92
C PHE A 87 -4.48 -19.80 12.90
N PRO A 88 -4.86 -20.42 14.03
CA PRO A 88 -5.40 -21.78 14.03
C PRO A 88 -6.85 -21.78 13.54
N CYS A 89 -7.15 -22.49 12.45
CA CYS A 89 -8.53 -22.69 11.98
C CYS A 89 -9.13 -23.93 12.68
N LYS A 90 -10.37 -23.83 13.20
CA LYS A 90 -10.99 -24.83 14.09
C LYS A 90 -11.56 -26.08 13.39
N ALA A 91 -11.63 -26.14 12.06
CA ALA A 91 -12.37 -27.20 11.37
C ALA A 91 -11.52 -28.37 10.85
N ASP A 92 -10.21 -28.17 10.68
CA ASP A 92 -9.25 -29.20 10.29
C ASP A 92 -7.93 -28.88 10.99
N LYS A 93 -6.98 -29.81 11.10
CA LYS A 93 -5.62 -29.55 11.62
C LYS A 93 -4.79 -28.62 10.71
N LEU A 94 -5.41 -27.58 10.15
CA LEU A 94 -4.90 -26.66 9.16
C LEU A 94 -4.55 -25.32 9.82
N ILE A 95 -3.29 -24.96 9.71
CA ILE A 95 -2.71 -23.78 10.35
C ILE A 95 -2.36 -22.79 9.26
N LYS A 96 -2.83 -21.55 9.42
CA LYS A 96 -2.41 -20.45 8.55
C LYS A 96 -1.17 -19.80 9.14
N VAL A 97 -0.07 -19.84 8.40
CA VAL A 97 1.22 -19.25 8.76
C VAL A 97 1.51 -18.10 7.78
N MET A 98 1.85 -16.93 8.28
CA MET A 98 2.25 -15.78 7.47
C MET A 98 3.67 -15.36 7.86
N PHE A 99 4.53 -15.11 6.88
CA PHE A 99 5.87 -14.58 7.13
C PHE A 99 6.37 -13.68 6.00
N SER A 100 7.36 -12.85 6.29
CA SER A 100 8.03 -11.99 5.30
C SER A 100 9.54 -12.16 5.34
N CYS A 101 10.14 -12.38 4.18
CA CYS A 101 11.58 -12.61 4.01
C CYS A 101 12.12 -11.86 2.79
N GLU A 102 13.43 -11.84 2.62
CA GLU A 102 14.07 -11.34 1.41
C GLU A 102 13.88 -12.33 0.26
N ASP A 103 13.66 -11.80 -0.95
CA ASP A 103 13.51 -12.59 -2.15
C ASP A 103 14.87 -13.13 -2.59
N ARG A 104 15.25 -14.29 -2.05
CA ARG A 104 16.54 -14.95 -2.28
C ARG A 104 16.37 -16.21 -3.13
N PRO A 105 17.32 -16.50 -4.05
CA PRO A 105 17.35 -17.77 -4.75
C PRO A 105 17.29 -18.96 -3.77
N GLY A 106 16.44 -19.95 -4.05
CA GLY A 106 16.28 -21.13 -3.20
C GLY A 106 15.34 -20.95 -2.00
N LEU A 107 14.61 -19.84 -1.89
CA LEU A 107 13.56 -19.64 -0.88
C LEU A 107 12.54 -20.80 -0.85
N MET A 108 12.08 -21.24 -2.02
CA MET A 108 11.14 -22.37 -2.13
C MET A 108 11.74 -23.67 -1.57
N SER A 109 12.99 -23.97 -1.89
CA SER A 109 13.69 -25.15 -1.37
C SER A 109 13.91 -25.07 0.15
N ALA A 110 14.17 -23.87 0.68
CA ALA A 110 14.24 -23.64 2.12
C ALA A 110 12.89 -23.87 2.79
N MET A 111 11.80 -23.39 2.18
CA MET A 111 10.43 -23.61 2.65
C MET A 111 10.07 -25.09 2.69
N GLU A 112 10.36 -25.83 1.63
CA GLU A 112 10.12 -27.27 1.60
C GLU A 112 10.91 -28.03 2.68
N ARG A 113 12.19 -27.70 2.88
CA ARG A 113 13.00 -28.32 3.95
C ARG A 113 12.43 -28.00 5.34
N ALA A 114 12.00 -26.77 5.54
CA ALA A 114 11.38 -26.32 6.78
C ALA A 114 10.05 -27.03 7.07
N LEU A 115 9.24 -27.26 6.03
CA LEU A 115 7.99 -28.03 6.16
C LEU A 115 8.27 -29.50 6.47
N ARG A 116 9.23 -30.12 5.78
CA ARG A 116 9.64 -31.51 6.05
C ARG A 116 10.16 -31.71 7.47
N SER A 117 10.92 -30.76 8.01
CA SER A 117 11.49 -30.87 9.38
C SER A 117 10.44 -30.86 10.49
N VAL A 118 9.26 -30.30 10.22
CA VAL A 118 8.13 -30.27 11.16
C VAL A 118 7.04 -31.29 10.83
N GLN A 119 7.32 -32.18 9.87
CA GLN A 119 6.36 -33.14 9.29
C GLN A 119 5.09 -32.47 8.71
N GLY A 120 5.20 -31.18 8.37
CA GLY A 120 4.14 -30.34 7.84
C GLY A 120 3.85 -30.61 6.38
N ARG A 121 2.57 -30.82 6.05
CA ARG A 121 2.07 -30.86 4.68
C ARG A 121 1.54 -29.48 4.28
N LEU A 122 2.14 -28.86 3.27
CA LEU A 122 1.62 -27.64 2.67
C LEU A 122 0.37 -27.97 1.83
N VAL A 123 -0.74 -27.31 2.13
CA VAL A 123 -2.03 -27.46 1.42
C VAL A 123 -2.23 -26.34 0.41
N ARG A 124 -1.88 -25.11 0.79
CA ARG A 124 -1.97 -23.92 -0.08
C ARG A 124 -0.87 -22.94 0.28
N SER A 125 -0.37 -22.23 -0.72
CA SER A 125 0.54 -21.10 -0.56
C SER A 125 0.07 -19.92 -1.39
N GLU A 126 0.11 -18.72 -0.82
CA GLU A 126 -0.02 -17.46 -1.52
C GLU A 126 1.23 -16.63 -1.26
N MET A 127 1.85 -16.11 -2.33
CA MET A 127 3.10 -15.36 -2.23
C MET A 127 2.98 -14.06 -3.01
N VAL A 128 3.54 -12.99 -2.46
CA VAL A 128 3.64 -11.69 -3.13
C VAL A 128 5.04 -11.13 -2.91
N THR A 129 5.65 -10.66 -3.99
CA THR A 129 7.01 -10.10 -3.98
C THR A 129 6.96 -8.65 -4.41
N VAL A 130 7.49 -7.75 -3.57
CA VAL A 130 7.57 -6.31 -3.84
C VAL A 130 8.90 -5.79 -3.34
N GLY A 131 9.68 -5.13 -4.22
CA GLY A 131 10.93 -4.47 -3.85
C GLY A 131 11.97 -5.40 -3.20
N GLY A 132 12.10 -6.64 -3.70
CA GLY A 132 13.05 -7.63 -3.17
C GLY A 132 12.64 -8.28 -1.85
N ARG A 133 11.41 -8.06 -1.38
CA ARG A 133 10.85 -8.79 -0.23
C ARG A 133 9.68 -9.65 -0.68
N THR A 134 9.65 -10.88 -0.19
CA THR A 134 8.59 -11.85 -0.44
C THR A 134 7.79 -12.06 0.84
N LYS A 135 6.49 -11.80 0.77
CA LYS A 135 5.52 -12.12 1.82
C LYS A 135 4.79 -13.39 1.42
N SER A 136 4.76 -14.37 2.31
CA SER A 136 4.16 -15.68 2.07
C SER A 136 3.06 -15.97 3.09
N VAL A 137 1.98 -16.58 2.63
CA VAL A 137 0.88 -17.09 3.43
C VAL A 137 0.71 -18.57 3.12
N LEU A 138 0.98 -19.41 4.10
CA LEU A 138 0.96 -20.86 3.98
C LEU A 138 -0.21 -21.44 4.79
N TRP A 139 -0.86 -22.45 4.24
CA TRP A 139 -1.80 -23.29 4.96
C TRP A 139 -1.16 -24.66 5.13
N VAL A 140 -0.79 -25.01 6.36
CA VAL A 140 0.01 -26.18 6.68
C VAL A 140 -0.81 -27.14 7.56
N GLN A 141 -0.80 -28.41 7.21
CA GLN A 141 -1.49 -29.48 7.95
C GLN A 141 -0.47 -30.45 8.57
N GLY A 142 -0.76 -30.95 9.77
CA GLY A 142 0.03 -32.00 10.41
C GLY A 142 1.38 -31.51 10.91
N LEU A 143 1.45 -30.98 12.12
CA LEU A 143 2.72 -30.56 12.73
C LEU A 143 3.13 -31.53 13.84
N SER A 144 4.37 -32.02 13.78
CA SER A 144 4.96 -32.87 14.82
C SER A 144 5.16 -32.07 16.11
N GLY A 145 4.67 -32.59 17.25
CA GLY A 145 4.73 -31.91 18.56
C GLY A 145 3.54 -30.99 18.85
N GLY A 146 2.47 -31.08 18.05
CA GLY A 146 1.31 -30.21 18.16
C GLY A 146 1.52 -28.87 17.45
N ASN A 147 0.45 -28.10 17.34
CA ASN A 147 0.43 -26.91 16.49
C ASN A 147 1.48 -25.87 16.92
N ALA A 148 1.64 -25.60 18.22
CA ALA A 148 2.55 -24.56 18.70
C ALA A 148 4.05 -24.88 18.48
N GLU A 149 4.49 -26.11 18.79
CA GLU A 149 5.90 -26.49 18.69
C GLU A 149 6.38 -26.57 17.23
N GLY A 150 5.57 -27.18 16.36
CA GLY A 150 5.87 -27.26 14.93
C GLY A 150 5.92 -25.87 14.27
N ILE A 151 5.09 -24.92 14.71
CA ILE A 151 5.12 -23.54 14.18
C ILE A 151 6.42 -22.84 14.58
N VAL A 152 6.88 -22.97 15.82
CA VAL A 152 8.15 -22.38 16.27
C VAL A 152 9.34 -22.96 15.49
N LYS A 153 9.35 -24.26 15.24
CA LYS A 153 10.38 -24.92 14.43
C LYS A 153 10.34 -24.47 12.97
N LEU A 154 9.15 -24.38 12.39
CA LEU A 154 8.95 -23.88 11.02
C LEU A 154 9.46 -22.45 10.87
N ARG A 155 9.17 -21.59 11.86
CA ARG A 155 9.67 -20.21 11.92
C ARG A 155 11.19 -20.13 11.99
N ARG A 156 11.83 -20.96 12.84
CA ARG A 156 13.30 -21.02 12.94
C ARG A 156 13.95 -21.45 11.63
N ALA A 157 13.32 -22.35 10.89
CA ALA A 157 13.84 -22.86 9.63
C ALA A 157 13.64 -21.92 8.42
N LEU A 158 12.74 -20.93 8.54
CA LEU A 158 12.38 -19.98 7.47
C LEU A 158 12.99 -18.58 7.61
N LYS A 159 13.66 -18.26 8.72
CA LYS A 159 14.46 -17.03 8.86
C LYS A 159 15.64 -17.06 7.88
#